data_AF-A0A963ZXA4-F1
#
_entry.id   AF-A0A963ZXA4-F1
#
_cell.length_a   1.000
_cell.length_b   1.000
_cell.length_c   1.000
_cell.angle_alpha   90.00
_cell.angle_beta   90.00
_cell.angle_gamma   90.00
#
_symmetry.space_group_name_H-M   'P 1'
#
loop_
_entity.id
_entity.type
_entity.pdbx_description
1 polymer ?
#
loop_
_entity_poly.entity_id
_entity_poly.type
_entity_poly.pdbx_seq_one_letter_code
_entity_poly.pdbx_strand_id
1 'polypeptide(L)'
;MARSLKMTPFARFFFVMIILAPLAYIGASYYRGEDGLQNIKNLFGGNKTQTTQTKQKSSDIETLRQEVNELRLRVEALERLHDKSDNKGKSPW
;
A
#
# COMPACT_ATOMS: atom_id res chain seq x y z
N MET A 1 48.65 22.10 -9.43
CA MET A 1 47.82 23.18 -8.85
C MET A 1 46.40 22.64 -8.68
N ALA A 2 45.92 22.43 -7.45
CA ALA A 2 44.56 21.96 -7.22
C ALA A 2 43.58 23.14 -7.36
N ARG A 3 42.72 23.10 -8.38
CA ARG A 3 41.69 24.12 -8.59
C ARG A 3 40.52 23.82 -7.66
N SER A 4 40.30 24.65 -6.65
CA SER A 4 39.11 24.53 -5.78
C SER A 4 37.86 24.77 -6.61
N LEU A 5 37.00 23.77 -6.75
CA LEU A 5 35.70 23.91 -7.42
C LEU A 5 34.83 24.86 -6.58
N LYS A 6 34.64 26.09 -7.04
CA LYS A 6 33.69 27.03 -6.43
C LYS A 6 32.28 26.57 -6.77
N MET A 7 31.64 25.85 -5.85
CA MET A 7 30.22 25.50 -5.98
C MET A 7 29.36 26.77 -5.87
N THR A 8 28.46 26.96 -6.82
CA THR A 8 27.47 28.02 -6.76
C THR A 8 26.41 27.70 -5.70
N PRO A 9 25.76 28.72 -5.10
CA PRO A 9 24.66 28.49 -4.15
C PRO A 9 23.51 27.70 -4.79
N PHE A 10 23.27 27.87 -6.09
CA PHE A 10 22.33 27.05 -6.85
C PHE A 10 22.72 25.56 -6.87
N ALA A 11 23.99 25.24 -7.10
CA ALA A 11 24.46 23.85 -7.06
C ALA A 11 24.26 23.24 -5.67
N ARG A 12 24.57 23.99 -4.59
CA ARG A 12 24.30 23.56 -3.21
C ARG A 12 22.82 23.26 -2.98
N PHE A 13 21.91 24.13 -3.44
CA PHE A 13 20.47 23.89 -3.35
C PHE A 13 20.02 22.66 -4.15
N PHE A 14 20.56 22.47 -5.35
CA PHE A 14 20.23 21.35 -6.21
C PHE A 14 20.58 19.99 -5.57
N PHE A 15 21.76 19.87 -4.93
CA PHE A 15 22.13 18.66 -4.19
C PHE A 15 21.20 18.37 -3.01
N VAL A 16 20.76 19.41 -2.29
CA VAL A 16 19.75 19.24 -1.23
C VAL A 16 18.44 18.74 -1.82
N MET A 17 17.99 19.31 -2.94
CA MET A 17 16.76 18.90 -3.62
C MET A 17 16.79 17.44 -4.06
N ILE A 18 17.92 16.94 -4.57
CA ILE A 18 18.07 15.53 -4.96
C ILE A 18 17.80 14.57 -3.80
N ILE A 19 18.16 14.96 -2.57
CA ILE A 19 17.96 14.14 -1.36
C ILE A 19 16.58 14.39 -0.75
N LEU A 20 16.16 15.66 -0.73
CA LEU A 20 14.91 16.09 -0.10
C LEU A 20 13.68 15.63 -0.88
N ALA A 21 13.73 15.64 -2.22
CA ALA A 21 12.61 15.20 -3.06
C ALA A 21 12.19 13.74 -2.80
N PRO A 22 13.08 12.73 -2.80
CA PRO A 22 12.69 11.36 -2.49
C PRO A 22 12.25 11.20 -1.02
N LEU A 23 12.87 11.92 -0.07
CA LEU A 23 12.44 11.91 1.33
C LEU A 23 11.01 12.45 1.51
N ALA A 24 10.71 13.58 0.86
CA ALA A 24 9.38 14.19 0.89
C ALA A 24 8.33 13.28 0.25
N TYR A 25 8.69 12.57 -0.83
CA TYR A 25 7.83 11.57 -1.46
C TYR A 25 7.50 10.42 -0.50
N ILE A 26 8.49 9.87 0.22
CA ILE A 26 8.28 8.82 1.22
C ILE A 26 7.33 9.31 2.32
N GLY A 27 7.57 10.52 2.85
CA GLY A 27 6.72 11.10 3.89
C GLY A 27 5.28 11.32 3.43
N ALA A 28 5.08 11.85 2.23
CA ALA A 28 3.75 12.07 1.66
C ALA A 28 3.01 10.75 1.38
N SER A 29 3.73 9.72 0.94
CA SER A 29 3.19 8.38 0.70
C SER A 29 2.77 7.69 1.99
N TYR A 30 3.58 7.82 3.05
CA TYR A 30 3.28 7.26 4.37
C TYR A 30 1.97 7.82 4.93
N TYR A 31 1.74 9.14 4.76
CA TYR A 31 0.49 9.77 5.20
C TYR A 31 -0.76 9.23 4.47
N ARG A 32 -0.60 8.72 3.25
CA ARG A 32 -1.69 8.14 2.44
C ARG A 32 -1.87 6.63 2.65
N GLY A 33 -1.03 6.00 3.48
CA GLY A 33 -1.00 4.56 3.65
C GLY A 33 -0.38 3.80 2.47
N GLU A 34 0.33 4.50 1.58
CA GLU A 34 1.04 3.90 0.44
C GLU A 34 2.52 3.67 0.79
N ASP A 35 3.11 2.56 0.33
CA ASP A 35 4.53 2.23 0.53
C ASP A 35 5.46 3.01 -0.43
N GLY A 36 5.76 4.25 -0.06
CA GLY A 36 6.57 5.17 -0.87
C GLY A 36 8.00 4.67 -1.09
N LEU A 37 8.54 3.91 -0.14
CA LEU A 37 9.88 3.33 -0.23
C LEU A 37 9.93 2.22 -1.30
N GLN A 38 8.86 1.42 -1.40
CA GLN A 38 8.75 0.36 -2.41
C GLN A 38 8.55 0.98 -3.81
N ASN A 39 7.80 2.08 -3.91
CA ASN A 39 7.62 2.77 -5.18
C ASN A 39 8.91 3.45 -5.67
N ILE A 40 9.70 4.08 -4.79
CA ILE A 40 11.04 4.60 -5.15
C ILE A 40 11.97 3.47 -5.59
N LYS A 41 11.96 2.33 -4.88
CA LYS A 41 12.78 1.17 -5.25
C LYS A 41 12.41 0.63 -6.63
N ASN A 42 11.13 0.65 -6.99
CA ASN A 42 10.65 0.27 -8.32
C ASN A 42 11.04 1.29 -9.40
N LEU A 43 11.00 2.60 -9.09
CA LEU A 43 11.38 3.67 -10.02
C LEU A 43 12.90 3.72 -10.26
N PHE A 44 13.72 3.54 -9.22
CA PHE A 44 15.18 3.60 -9.32
C PHE A 44 15.81 2.26 -9.73
N GLY A 45 15.15 1.13 -9.44
CA GLY A 45 15.54 -0.22 -9.90
C GLY A 45 14.95 -0.61 -11.28
N GLY A 46 14.24 0.30 -11.94
CA GLY A 46 13.29 0.05 -13.02
C GLY A 46 13.84 -0.25 -14.43
N ASN A 47 15.11 -0.61 -14.59
CA ASN A 47 15.58 -1.21 -15.87
C ASN A 47 15.24 -2.69 -16.01
N LYS A 48 14.50 -3.28 -15.06
CA LYS A 48 13.85 -4.58 -15.24
C LYS A 48 12.36 -4.46 -14.94
N THR A 49 11.61 -4.37 -16.03
CA THR A 49 10.27 -4.96 -16.19
C THR A 49 9.10 -4.16 -15.60
N GLN A 50 8.42 -3.42 -16.48
CA GLN A 50 7.08 -2.84 -16.28
C GLN A 50 5.94 -3.88 -16.07
N THR A 51 6.23 -5.13 -15.71
CA THR A 51 5.22 -6.20 -15.59
C THR A 51 4.82 -6.50 -14.15
N THR A 52 5.58 -6.05 -13.15
CA THR A 52 5.37 -6.46 -11.74
C THR A 52 4.32 -5.62 -11.01
N GLN A 53 4.09 -4.37 -11.40
CA GLN A 53 3.11 -3.49 -10.73
C GLN A 53 1.66 -3.93 -10.98
N THR A 54 1.35 -4.46 -12.16
CA THR A 54 0.03 -5.05 -12.44
C THR A 54 -0.18 -6.35 -11.66
N LYS A 55 0.88 -7.15 -11.50
CA LYS A 55 0.81 -8.48 -10.86
C LYS A 55 0.69 -8.42 -9.33
N GLN A 56 1.31 -7.41 -8.70
CA GLN A 56 1.22 -7.23 -7.25
C GLN A 56 -0.08 -6.53 -6.85
N LYS A 57 -0.51 -5.51 -7.61
CA LYS A 57 -1.83 -4.91 -7.40
C LYS A 57 -2.96 -5.93 -7.65
N SER A 58 -2.80 -6.85 -8.60
CA SER A 58 -3.77 -7.94 -8.79
C SER A 58 -3.74 -8.95 -7.64
N SER A 59 -2.58 -9.32 -7.10
CA SER A 59 -2.51 -10.26 -5.97
C SER A 59 -3.10 -9.68 -4.68
N ASP A 60 -2.85 -8.41 -4.40
CA ASP A 60 -3.39 -7.75 -3.21
C ASP A 60 -4.90 -7.52 -3.36
N ILE A 61 -5.38 -7.18 -4.55
CA ILE A 61 -6.82 -7.08 -4.83
C ILE A 61 -7.51 -8.45 -4.75
N GLU A 62 -6.86 -9.52 -5.22
CA GLU A 62 -7.41 -10.88 -5.15
C GLU A 62 -7.48 -11.41 -3.72
N THR A 63 -6.44 -11.19 -2.92
CA THR A 63 -6.43 -11.58 -1.50
C THR A 63 -7.47 -10.79 -0.70
N LEU A 64 -7.60 -9.48 -0.91
CA LEU A 64 -8.68 -8.68 -0.30
C LEU A 64 -10.08 -9.16 -0.72
N ARG A 65 -10.28 -9.54 -1.99
CA ARG A 65 -11.57 -10.06 -2.47
C ARG A 65 -11.90 -11.42 -1.85
N GLN A 66 -10.91 -12.28 -1.67
CA GLN A 66 -11.07 -13.56 -0.97
C GLN A 66 -11.44 -13.35 0.49
N GLU A 67 -10.74 -12.43 1.18
CA GLU A 67 -11.02 -12.09 2.57
C GLU A 67 -12.45 -11.54 2.73
N VAL A 68 -12.88 -10.59 1.89
CA VAL A 68 -14.26 -10.08 1.92
C VAL A 68 -15.29 -11.18 1.70
N ASN A 69 -15.04 -12.13 0.79
CA ASN A 69 -15.95 -13.23 0.54
C ASN A 69 -16.02 -14.20 1.74
N GLU A 70 -14.87 -14.49 2.36
CA GLU A 70 -14.82 -15.32 3.56
C GLU A 70 -15.53 -14.65 4.75
N LEU A 71 -15.31 -13.36 4.97
CA LEU A 71 -16.00 -12.62 6.03
C LEU A 71 -17.51 -12.63 5.81
N ARG A 72 -17.99 -12.48 4.57
CA ARG A 72 -19.43 -12.56 4.25
C ARG A 72 -20.01 -13.92 4.58
N LEU A 73 -19.32 -15.01 4.23
CA LEU A 73 -19.74 -16.36 4.57
C LEU A 73 -19.81 -16.59 6.08
N ARG A 74 -18.83 -16.06 6.83
CA ARG A 74 -18.82 -16.15 8.30
C ARG A 74 -20.00 -15.39 8.92
N VAL A 75 -20.31 -14.19 8.42
CA VAL A 75 -21.47 -13.41 8.89
C VAL A 75 -22.77 -14.16 8.62
N GLU A 76 -22.95 -14.67 7.41
CA GLU A 76 -24.15 -15.42 7.04
C GLU A 76 -24.34 -16.70 7.87
N ALA A 77 -23.25 -17.42 8.17
CA ALA A 77 -23.30 -18.59 9.03
C ALA A 77 -23.71 -18.24 10.48
N LEU A 78 -23.19 -17.12 11.00
CA LEU A 78 -23.55 -16.63 12.33
C LEU A 78 -25.00 -16.16 12.39
N GLU A 79 -25.49 -15.47 11.36
CA GLU A 79 -26.89 -15.02 11.26
C GLU A 79 -27.86 -16.22 11.23
N ARG A 80 -27.54 -17.27 10.48
CA ARG A 80 -28.36 -18.50 10.48
C ARG A 80 -28.42 -19.19 11.84
N LEU A 81 -27.33 -19.14 12.60
CA LEU A 81 -27.31 -19.69 13.96
C LEU A 81 -28.17 -18.85 14.91
N HIS A 82 -28.17 -17.52 14.74
CA HIS A 82 -29.05 -16.64 15.50
C HIS A 82 -30.53 -16.87 15.16
N ASP A 83 -30.89 -16.94 13.87
CA ASP A 83 -32.27 -17.19 13.44
C ASP A 83 -32.79 -18.56 13.93
N LYS A 84 -31.93 -19.59 13.89
CA LYS A 84 -32.26 -20.92 14.42
C LYS A 84 -32.40 -20.95 15.94
N SER A 85 -31.64 -20.12 16.65
CA SER A 85 -31.73 -20.00 18.11
C SER A 85 -32.99 -19.23 18.52
N ASP A 86 -33.34 -18.19 17.77
CA ASP A 86 -34.54 -17.37 18.01
C ASP A 86 -35.83 -18.16 17.69
N ASN A 87 -35.81 -18.99 16.64
CA ASN A 87 -36.94 -19.88 16.30
C ASN A 87 -37.15 -21.01 17.32
N LYS A 88 -36.09 -21.54 17.96
CA LYS A 88 -36.23 -22.53 19.04
C LYS A 88 -36.81 -21.96 20.34
N GLY A 89 -36.78 -20.63 20.53
CA GLY A 89 -37.43 -19.95 21.64
C GLY A 89 -38.95 -19.79 21.46
N LYS A 90 -39.47 -20.00 20.25
CA LYS A 90 -40.89 -19.91 19.90
C LYS A 90 -41.49 -21.29 19.65
N SER A 91 -41.28 -22.24 20.57
CA SER A 91 -42.11 -23.45 20.59
C SER A 91 -43.52 -23.09 21.08
N PRO A 92 -44.58 -23.41 20.34
CA PRO A 92 -45.95 -23.13 20.74
C PRO A 92 -46.36 -24.20 21.76
N TRP A 93 -46.21 -23.89 23.03
CA TRP A 93 -47.10 -24.42 24.06
C TRP A 93 -48.14 -23.33 24.38
#